data_AF-A0AAU3PYX5-F1
#
_entry.id   AF-A0AAU3PYX5-F1
#
_cell.length_a   1.000
_cell.length_b   1.000
_cell.length_c   1.000
_cell.angle_alpha   90.00
_cell.angle_beta   90.00
_cell.angle_gamma   90.00
#
_symmetry.space_group_name_H-M   'P 1'
#
loop_
_entity.id
_entity.type
_entity.pdbx_description
1 polymer ?
#
loop_
_entity_poly.entity_id
_entity_poly.type
_entity_poly.pdbx_seq_one_letter_code
_entity_poly.pdbx_strand_id
1 'polypeptide(L)'
;MDSLERRFADLLEHLRLLDLGKLTIEHLDELERHYTALNNELRATVAANSDRHDTLSNLSVRARSQIVDTRARLLIARETARIAAQREAHAAQHPTVLDRPVRRRGISRGR
;
A
#
# COMPACT_ATOMS: atom_id res chain seq x y z
N MET A 1 27.95 6.48 15.45
CA MET A 1 26.71 5.66 15.52
C MET A 1 25.55 6.62 15.68
N ASP A 2 24.56 6.56 14.80
CA ASP A 2 23.35 7.38 14.92
C ASP A 2 22.53 6.96 16.13
N SER A 3 21.83 7.93 16.75
CA SER A 3 20.98 7.64 17.89
C SER A 3 19.79 6.78 17.47
N LEU A 4 19.29 5.96 18.40
CA LEU A 4 18.13 5.12 18.15
C LEU A 4 16.89 5.96 17.77
N GLU A 5 16.75 7.19 18.30
CA GLU A 5 15.66 8.09 17.88
C GLU A 5 15.77 8.46 16.41
N ARG A 6 16.99 8.77 15.94
CA ARG A 6 17.23 9.18 14.56
C ARG A 6 16.94 8.03 13.60
N ARG A 7 17.36 6.81 13.95
CA ARG A 7 17.05 5.61 13.15
C ARG A 7 15.54 5.32 13.07
N PHE A 8 14.79 5.53 14.16
CA PHE A 8 13.33 5.46 14.11
C PHE A 8 12.71 6.59 13.27
N ALA A 9 13.23 7.81 13.36
CA ALA A 9 12.77 8.93 12.54
C ALA A 9 13.02 8.70 11.05
N ASP A 10 14.21 8.20 10.69
CA ASP A 10 14.58 7.86 9.32
C ASP A 10 13.67 6.74 8.77
N LEU A 11 13.34 5.74 9.60
CA LEU A 11 12.38 4.69 9.23
C LEU A 11 10.98 5.28 8.95
N LEU A 12 10.50 6.19 9.79
CA LEU A 12 9.22 6.88 9.60
C LEU A 12 9.21 7.76 8.34
N GLU A 13 10.31 8.45 8.07
CA GLU A 13 10.47 9.25 6.86
C GLU A 13 10.50 8.36 5.62
N HIS A 14 11.22 7.24 5.67
CA HIS A 14 11.24 6.27 4.59
C HIS A 14 9.84 5.73 4.32
N LEU A 15 9.08 5.36 5.36
CA LEU A 15 7.67 4.95 5.25
C LEU A 15 6.77 6.04 4.66
N ARG A 16 7.01 7.31 5.00
CA ARG A 16 6.25 8.46 4.48
C ARG A 16 6.52 8.72 3.00
N LEU A 17 7.74 8.48 2.53
CA LEU A 17 8.16 8.71 1.15
C LEU A 17 7.84 7.52 0.22
N LEU A 18 7.26 6.44 0.75
CA LEU A 18 6.89 5.29 -0.07
C LEU A 18 5.81 5.66 -1.10
N ASP A 19 6.18 5.56 -2.36
CA ASP A 19 5.25 5.59 -3.48
C ASP A 19 4.57 4.22 -3.60
N LEU A 20 3.26 4.17 -3.28
CA LEU A 20 2.45 2.95 -3.36
C LEU A 20 2.44 2.33 -4.76
N GLY A 21 2.70 3.12 -5.82
CA GLY A 21 2.76 2.62 -7.19
C GLY A 21 4.02 1.79 -7.51
N LYS A 22 5.08 1.95 -6.72
CA LYS A 22 6.37 1.22 -6.88
C LYS A 22 6.67 0.29 -5.72
N LEU A 23 5.80 0.28 -4.70
CA LEU A 23 6.00 -0.48 -3.49
C LEU A 23 5.72 -1.97 -3.71
N THR A 24 6.65 -2.82 -3.29
CA THR A 24 6.47 -4.28 -3.28
C THR A 24 6.28 -4.79 -1.86
N ILE A 25 5.72 -6.00 -1.72
CA ILE A 25 5.58 -6.66 -0.41
C ILE A 25 6.96 -6.93 0.19
N GLU A 26 7.94 -7.30 -0.62
CA GLU A 26 9.33 -7.55 -0.19
C GLU A 26 9.97 -6.31 0.44
N HIS A 27 9.70 -5.13 -0.12
CA HIS A 27 10.16 -3.86 0.42
C HIS A 27 9.54 -3.58 1.81
N LEU A 28 8.25 -3.88 1.97
CA LEU A 28 7.59 -3.77 3.28
C LEU A 28 8.13 -4.79 4.28
N ASP A 29 8.41 -6.02 3.86
CA ASP A 29 9.00 -7.05 4.72
C ASP A 29 10.43 -6.68 5.15
N GLU A 30 11.18 -5.96 4.32
CA GLU A 30 12.48 -5.38 4.69
C GLU A 30 12.33 -4.28 5.76
N LEU A 31 11.39 -3.35 5.56
CA LEU A 31 11.11 -2.28 6.54
C LEU A 31 10.61 -2.85 7.87
N GLU A 32 9.81 -3.92 7.84
CA GLU A 32 9.32 -4.62 9.03
C GLU A 32 10.45 -5.34 9.79
N ARG A 33 11.42 -5.92 9.06
CA ARG A 33 12.64 -6.48 9.66
C ARG A 33 13.50 -5.39 10.30
N HIS A 34 13.66 -4.25 9.63
CA HIS A 34 14.41 -3.12 10.17
C HIS A 34 13.74 -2.55 11.43
N TYR A 35 12.42 -2.37 11.40
CA TYR A 35 11.62 -2.02 12.58
C TYR A 35 11.83 -3.00 13.74
N THR A 36 11.80 -4.31 13.46
CA THR A 36 11.98 -5.35 14.48
C THR A 36 13.35 -5.28 15.13
N ALA A 37 14.40 -5.03 14.35
CA ALA A 37 15.76 -4.83 14.87
C ALA A 37 15.83 -3.61 15.80
N LEU A 38 15.31 -2.46 15.36
CA LEU A 38 15.26 -1.24 16.18
C LEU A 38 14.46 -1.41 17.46
N ASN A 39 13.35 -2.16 17.39
CA ASN A 39 12.51 -2.41 18.56
C ASN A 39 13.16 -3.38 19.56
N ASN A 40 13.97 -4.34 19.08
CA ASN A 40 14.78 -5.20 19.94
C ASN A 40 15.89 -4.40 20.63
N GLU A 41 16.55 -3.49 19.91
CA GLU A 41 17.52 -2.55 20.49
C GLU A 41 16.86 -1.64 21.54
N LEU A 42 15.67 -1.09 21.25
CA LEU A 42 14.88 -0.32 22.21
C LEU A 42 14.66 -1.11 23.50
N ARG A 43 14.16 -2.35 23.38
CA ARG A 43 13.91 -3.25 24.53
C ARG A 43 15.17 -3.54 25.34
N ALA A 44 16.32 -3.65 24.70
CA ALA A 44 17.60 -3.82 25.40
C ALA A 44 18.05 -2.54 26.13
N THR A 45 17.61 -1.37 25.67
CA THR A 45 18.02 -0.05 26.19
C THR A 45 17.16 0.42 27.39
N VAL A 46 16.07 -0.30 27.71
CA VAL A 46 15.04 0.04 28.71
C VAL A 46 15.60 0.32 30.13
N ALA A 47 16.81 -0.13 30.45
CA ALA A 47 17.37 0.04 31.80
C ALA A 47 17.92 1.44 32.13
N ALA A 48 18.04 2.39 31.17
CA ALA A 48 18.93 3.54 31.38
C ALA A 48 18.28 4.94 31.52
N ASN A 49 17.06 5.22 31.03
CA ASN A 49 16.42 6.56 31.11
C ASN A 49 14.92 6.53 30.75
N SER A 50 14.04 6.99 31.66
CA SER A 50 12.57 6.95 31.48
C SER A 50 12.06 7.83 30.32
N ASP A 51 12.50 9.08 30.23
CA ASP A 51 11.92 10.04 29.27
C ASP A 51 12.31 9.70 27.82
N ARG A 52 13.53 9.18 27.68
CA ARG A 52 14.05 8.70 26.39
C ARG A 52 13.31 7.46 25.93
N HIS A 53 12.98 6.57 26.87
CA HIS A 53 12.20 5.37 26.60
C HIS A 53 10.79 5.71 26.09
N ASP A 54 10.10 6.67 26.69
CA ASP A 54 8.76 7.08 26.26
C ASP A 54 8.76 7.66 24.85
N THR A 55 9.76 8.48 24.53
CA THR A 55 9.94 9.03 23.18
C THR A 55 10.14 7.91 22.15
N LEU A 56 11.03 6.97 22.43
CA LEU A 56 11.33 5.85 21.52
C LEU A 56 10.15 4.88 21.40
N SER A 57 9.43 4.62 22.49
CA SER A 57 8.21 3.80 22.49
C SER A 57 7.14 4.42 21.59
N ASN A 58 6.92 5.73 21.69
CA ASN A 58 6.00 6.45 20.82
C ASN A 58 6.39 6.38 19.34
N LEU A 59 7.69 6.52 19.03
CA LEU A 59 8.20 6.37 17.67
C LEU A 59 8.01 4.94 17.14
N SER A 60 8.27 3.94 17.98
CA SER A 60 8.07 2.52 17.65
C SER A 60 6.60 2.21 17.32
N VAL A 61 5.66 2.67 18.16
CA VAL A 61 4.22 2.49 17.93
C VAL A 61 3.79 3.13 16.62
N ARG A 62 4.26 4.36 16.32
CA ARG A 62 3.95 5.05 15.06
C ARG A 62 4.49 4.30 13.85
N ALA A 63 5.74 3.83 13.91
CA ALA A 63 6.37 3.09 12.82
C ALA A 63 5.59 1.79 12.52
N ARG A 64 5.21 1.06 13.57
CA ARG A 64 4.38 -0.14 13.43
C ARG A 64 3.03 0.17 12.78
N SER A 65 2.34 1.22 13.24
CA SER A 65 1.04 1.61 12.66
C SER A 65 1.17 1.91 11.18
N GLN A 66 2.18 2.69 10.78
CA GLN A 66 2.40 3.02 9.38
C GLN A 66 2.75 1.80 8.52
N ILE A 67 3.55 0.87 9.01
CA ILE A 67 3.87 -0.39 8.30
C ILE A 67 2.59 -1.19 8.05
N VAL A 68 1.74 -1.37 9.08
CA VAL A 68 0.48 -2.11 8.97
C VAL A 68 -0.47 -1.43 7.99
N ASP A 69 -0.66 -0.11 8.10
CA ASP A 69 -1.55 0.64 7.21
C ASP A 69 -1.09 0.59 5.75
N THR A 70 0.22 0.72 5.53
CA THR A 70 0.82 0.67 4.18
C THR A 70 0.66 -0.71 3.57
N ARG A 71 0.87 -1.78 4.36
CA ARG A 71 0.64 -3.17 3.93
C ARG A 71 -0.81 -3.41 3.54
N ALA A 72 -1.76 -2.95 4.35
CA ALA A 72 -3.18 -3.07 4.04
C ALA A 72 -3.55 -2.37 2.72
N ARG A 73 -3.08 -1.13 2.52
CA ARG A 73 -3.31 -0.37 1.28
C ARG A 73 -2.71 -1.08 0.06
N LEU A 74 -1.50 -1.61 0.18
CA LEU A 74 -0.85 -2.34 -0.91
C LEU A 74 -1.64 -3.60 -1.30
N LEU A 75 -2.13 -4.36 -0.32
CA LEU A 75 -2.95 -5.55 -0.59
C LEU A 75 -4.24 -5.20 -1.32
N ILE A 76 -4.94 -4.14 -0.90
CA ILE A 76 -6.16 -3.65 -1.56
C ILE A 76 -5.86 -3.21 -3.00
N ALA A 77 -4.76 -2.48 -3.21
CA ALA A 77 -4.37 -2.00 -4.54
C ALA A 77 -4.07 -3.17 -5.49
N ARG A 78 -3.34 -4.20 -5.02
CA ARG A 78 -3.04 -5.41 -5.81
C ARG A 78 -4.30 -6.19 -6.16
N GLU A 79 -5.22 -6.34 -5.21
CA GLU A 79 -6.49 -7.04 -5.47
C GLU A 79 -7.35 -6.27 -6.47
N THR A 80 -7.43 -4.95 -6.34
CA THR A 80 -8.14 -4.09 -7.29
C THR A 80 -7.56 -4.20 -8.70
N ALA A 81 -6.22 -4.17 -8.82
CA ALA A 81 -5.53 -4.33 -10.10
C ALA A 81 -5.78 -5.72 -10.71
N ARG A 82 -5.76 -6.79 -9.89
CA ARG A 82 -6.08 -8.15 -10.32
C ARG A 82 -7.51 -8.26 -10.86
N ILE A 83 -8.49 -7.71 -10.14
CA ILE A 83 -9.89 -7.69 -10.57
C ILE A 83 -10.04 -6.91 -11.88
N ALA A 84 -9.37 -5.76 -12.01
CA ALA A 84 -9.38 -4.98 -13.25
C ALA A 84 -8.81 -5.77 -14.43
N ALA A 85 -7.64 -6.40 -14.27
CA ALA A 85 -7.03 -7.24 -15.29
C ALA A 85 -7.90 -8.44 -15.69
N GLN A 86 -8.58 -9.07 -14.72
CA GLN A 86 -9.54 -10.15 -15.01
C GLN A 86 -10.74 -9.64 -15.82
N ARG A 87 -11.27 -8.46 -15.50
CA ARG A 87 -12.37 -7.83 -16.25
C ARG A 87 -11.94 -7.47 -17.66
N GLU A 88 -10.73 -6.92 -17.84
CA GLU A 88 -10.16 -6.62 -19.17
C GLU A 88 -9.97 -7.90 -19.99
N ALA A 89 -9.41 -8.96 -19.40
CA ALA A 89 -9.27 -10.25 -20.06
C ALA A 89 -10.62 -10.86 -20.46
N HIS A 90 -11.62 -10.78 -19.57
CA HIS A 90 -12.98 -11.22 -19.88
C HIS A 90 -13.64 -10.38 -20.99
N ALA A 91 -13.45 -9.06 -20.98
CA ALA A 91 -13.95 -8.17 -22.03
C ALA A 91 -13.26 -8.41 -23.39
N ALA A 92 -11.97 -8.77 -23.38
CA ALA A 92 -11.23 -9.14 -24.58
C ALA A 92 -11.68 -10.51 -25.14
N GLN A 93 -12.06 -11.45 -24.28
CA GLN A 93 -12.59 -12.76 -24.69
C GLN A 93 -14.07 -12.71 -25.11
N HIS A 94 -14.83 -11.76 -24.57
CA HIS A 94 -16.21 -11.49 -24.93
C HIS A 94 -16.32 -10.03 -25.41
N PRO A 95 -15.79 -9.70 -26.62
CA PRO A 95 -16.02 -8.39 -27.20
C PRO A 95 -17.53 -8.24 -27.30
N THR A 96 -18.08 -7.29 -26.54
CA THR A 96 -19.51 -7.06 -26.53
C THR A 96 -19.87 -6.68 -27.96
N VAL A 97 -20.59 -7.59 -28.63
CA VAL A 97 -21.20 -7.37 -29.93
C VAL A 97 -22.22 -6.27 -29.73
N LEU A 98 -21.80 -5.02 -29.87
CA LEU A 98 -22.66 -3.87 -30.13
C LEU A 98 -23.13 -3.95 -31.58
N ASP A 99 -23.78 -5.04 -31.95
CA ASP A 99 -24.53 -5.13 -33.18
C ASP A 99 -26.00 -4.91 -32.83
N ARG A 100 -26.40 -3.64 -32.83
CA ARG A 100 -27.82 -3.29 -32.83
C ARG A 100 -28.14 -2.63 -34.16
N PRO A 101 -28.69 -3.37 -35.15
CA PRO A 101 -29.32 -2.76 -36.29
C PRO A 101 -30.63 -2.13 -35.79
N VAL A 102 -30.61 -0.82 -35.51
CA VAL A 102 -31.86 -0.08 -35.29
C VAL A 102 -32.54 0.05 -36.65
N ARG A 103 -33.45 -0.89 -36.93
CA ARG A 103 -34.42 -0.80 -38.03
C ARG A 103 -35.13 0.55 -37.97
N ARG A 104 -34.82 1.48 -38.87
CA ARG A 104 -35.71 2.59 -39.19
C ARG A 104 -36.61 2.17 -40.35
N ARG A 105 -37.69 1.48 -40.00
CA ARG A 105 -38.86 1.31 -40.87
C ARG A 105 -39.63 2.62 -40.86
N GLY A 106 -39.40 3.46 -41.87
CA GLY A 106 -40.02 4.77 -42.04
C GLY A 106 -40.64 4.91 -43.44
N ILE A 107 -41.72 4.18 -43.65
CA ILE A 107 -42.92 4.50 -44.43
C ILE A 107 -42.73 5.52 -45.57
N SER A 108 -42.73 5.01 -46.80
CA SER A 108 -43.08 5.73 -48.02
C SER A 108 -44.49 6.33 -47.89
N ARG A 109 -44.59 7.66 -47.94
CA ARG A 109 -45.81 8.35 -48.38
C ARG A 109 -45.56 8.89 -49.79
N GLY A 110 -46.19 8.23 -50.76
CA GLY A 110 -46.32 8.72 -52.12
C GLY A 110 -47.17 9.99 -52.16
N ARG A 111 -46.92 10.79 -53.21
CA ARG A 111 -47.67 11.98 -53.60
C ARG A 111 -49.12 11.66 -53.96
#